data_AF-A0A4U0PVI9-F1
#
_entry.id   AF-A0A4U0PVI9-F1
#
_cell.length_a   1.000
_cell.length_b   1.000
_cell.length_c   1.000
_cell.angle_alpha   90.00
_cell.angle_beta   90.00
_cell.angle_gamma   90.00
#
_symmetry.space_group_name_H-M   'P 1'
#
loop_
_entity.id
_entity.type
_entity.pdbx_description
1 polymer ?
#
loop_
_entity_poly.entity_id
_entity_poly.type
_entity_poly.pdbx_seq_one_letter_code
_entity_poly.pdbx_strand_id
1 'polypeptide(L)'
;MQRYSTRLRDFVLGGGSYKAALTNAEIRIYSGAQPASADAAPTGTLLAVITGASASRIVEVPAVGTVTLAGAAGALDSLTIDGAAVLTGPVPFATDQATTAALVARRINERLTATEYWATAVGAVVSIHTLPGTGAALNGKVVAATGSGGLTATTANLAGGADGSGGLLWGAAANGVLDKLPAQVWSGLATASGNAGWFRICAGAADDGSANPAHPLVFRVDGAIGVGTGELPMAGSTWITEGGQQTIGAAPLTLA
;
A
#
# COMPACT_ATOMS: atom_id res chain seq x y z
N MET A 1 -7.15 -13.66 -15.97
CA MET A 1 -7.91 -13.09 -14.84
C MET A 1 -6.92 -12.39 -13.94
N GLN A 2 -7.28 -11.18 -13.50
CA GLN A 2 -6.50 -10.41 -12.54
C GLN A 2 -6.26 -11.19 -11.24
N ARG A 3 -5.02 -11.14 -10.75
CA ARG A 3 -4.63 -11.73 -9.47
C ARG A 3 -4.23 -10.61 -8.53
N TYR A 4 -4.90 -10.55 -7.39
CA TYR A 4 -4.65 -9.57 -6.34
C TYR A 4 -3.75 -10.18 -5.27
N SER A 5 -2.73 -9.45 -4.84
CA SER A 5 -1.89 -9.83 -3.71
C SER A 5 -2.71 -9.98 -2.43
N THR A 6 -2.25 -10.83 -1.52
CA THR A 6 -2.91 -11.06 -0.22
C THR A 6 -3.07 -9.75 0.55
N ARG A 7 -2.03 -8.92 0.57
CA ARG A 7 -2.03 -7.62 1.27
C ARG A 7 -3.00 -6.60 0.70
N LEU A 8 -3.16 -6.56 -0.62
CA LEU A 8 -4.13 -5.65 -1.22
C LEU A 8 -5.56 -6.06 -0.84
N ARG A 9 -5.84 -7.36 -0.79
CA ARG A 9 -7.13 -7.87 -0.31
C ARG A 9 -7.35 -7.55 1.16
N ASP A 10 -6.35 -7.77 2.01
CA ASP A 10 -6.43 -7.46 3.44
C ASP A 10 -6.65 -5.96 3.68
N PHE A 11 -5.98 -5.10 2.92
CA PHE A 11 -6.18 -3.65 2.99
C PHE A 11 -7.61 -3.23 2.65
N VAL A 12 -8.19 -3.81 1.59
CA VAL A 12 -9.58 -3.52 1.21
C VAL A 12 -10.57 -4.08 2.23
N LEU A 13 -10.32 -5.28 2.77
CA LEU A 13 -11.11 -5.85 3.87
C LEU A 13 -11.05 -5.01 5.15
N GLY A 14 -9.91 -4.35 5.40
CA GLY A 14 -9.72 -3.41 6.51
C GLY A 14 -10.41 -2.05 6.34
N GLY A 15 -11.18 -1.85 5.26
CA GLY A 15 -11.89 -0.59 4.98
C GLY A 15 -11.15 0.36 4.04
N GLY A 16 -9.99 -0.04 3.52
CA GLY A 16 -9.28 0.68 2.46
C GLY A 16 -10.00 0.58 1.11
N SER A 17 -9.63 1.43 0.16
CA SER A 17 -10.14 1.36 -1.22
C SER A 17 -9.04 0.97 -2.20
N TYR A 18 -9.39 0.24 -3.27
CA TYR A 18 -8.45 -0.06 -4.37
C TYR A 18 -7.82 1.22 -4.95
N LYS A 19 -8.60 2.31 -5.04
CA LYS A 19 -8.10 3.60 -5.53
C LYS A 19 -7.02 4.17 -4.60
N ALA A 20 -7.22 4.16 -3.29
CA ALA A 20 -6.22 4.61 -2.34
C ALA A 20 -4.96 3.74 -2.39
N ALA A 21 -5.13 2.41 -2.41
CA ALA A 21 -4.02 1.46 -2.45
C ALA A 21 -3.16 1.58 -3.72
N LEU A 22 -3.80 1.80 -4.87
CA LEU A 22 -3.15 1.76 -6.18
C LEU A 22 -2.79 3.15 -6.72
N THR A 23 -3.11 4.22 -6.00
CA THR A 23 -2.64 5.56 -6.38
C THR A 23 -1.11 5.63 -6.28
N ASN A 24 -0.50 6.42 -7.16
CA ASN A 24 0.95 6.52 -7.29
C ASN A 24 1.64 5.16 -7.55
N ALA A 25 0.95 4.24 -8.24
CA ALA A 25 1.52 2.97 -8.65
C ALA A 25 2.49 3.12 -9.84
N GLU A 26 3.12 2.02 -10.23
CA GLU A 26 3.76 1.82 -11.53
C GLU A 26 3.26 0.50 -12.13
N ILE A 27 3.30 0.38 -13.46
CA ILE A 27 3.06 -0.90 -14.15
C ILE A 27 4.39 -1.43 -14.68
N ARG A 28 4.74 -2.65 -14.30
CA ARG A 28 5.89 -3.39 -14.83
C ARG A 28 5.39 -4.40 -15.86
N ILE A 29 5.89 -4.31 -17.09
CA ILE A 29 5.52 -5.20 -18.20
C ILE A 29 6.60 -6.27 -18.34
N TYR A 30 6.20 -7.53 -18.39
CA TYR A 30 7.11 -8.66 -18.47
C TYR A 30 6.81 -9.56 -19.67
N SER A 31 7.84 -10.26 -20.12
CA SER A 31 7.68 -11.41 -21.03
C SER A 31 7.18 -12.65 -20.29
N GLY A 32 6.78 -13.67 -21.06
CA GLY A 32 6.39 -14.97 -20.51
C GLY A 32 5.01 -14.98 -19.88
N ALA A 33 4.77 -15.93 -18.98
CA ALA A 33 3.46 -16.17 -18.38
C ALA A 33 3.31 -15.47 -17.01
N GLN A 34 2.11 -14.95 -16.75
CA GLN A 34 1.70 -14.37 -15.48
C GLN A 34 1.93 -15.35 -14.31
N PRO A 35 2.60 -14.94 -13.21
CA PRO A 35 2.81 -15.76 -12.02
C PRO A 35 1.50 -16.29 -11.43
N ALA A 36 1.54 -17.48 -10.83
CA ALA A 36 0.35 -18.13 -10.25
C ALA A 36 -0.32 -17.32 -9.12
N SER A 37 0.44 -16.44 -8.46
CA SER A 37 -0.03 -15.48 -7.47
C SER A 37 0.71 -14.16 -7.63
N ALA A 38 0.03 -13.04 -7.33
CA ALA A 38 0.65 -11.72 -7.27
C ALA A 38 1.65 -11.59 -6.11
N ASP A 39 1.60 -12.46 -5.10
CA ASP A 39 2.59 -12.51 -4.03
C ASP A 39 3.90 -13.19 -4.46
N ALA A 40 3.91 -13.91 -5.59
CA ALA A 40 5.11 -14.57 -6.10
C ALA A 40 6.08 -13.57 -6.75
N ALA A 41 7.36 -13.93 -6.80
CA ALA A 41 8.37 -13.20 -7.57
C ALA A 41 7.98 -13.14 -9.07
N PRO A 42 8.33 -12.05 -9.78
CA PRO A 42 8.03 -11.93 -11.20
C PRO A 42 8.76 -13.00 -12.01
N THR A 43 8.12 -13.44 -13.09
CA THR A 43 8.65 -14.39 -14.07
C THR A 43 8.94 -13.68 -15.39
N GLY A 44 9.94 -14.17 -16.14
CA GLY A 44 10.33 -13.59 -17.42
C GLY A 44 11.20 -12.33 -17.31
N THR A 45 11.34 -11.62 -18.42
CA THR A 45 12.18 -10.42 -18.54
C THR A 45 11.33 -9.18 -18.34
N LEU A 46 11.79 -8.22 -17.53
CA LEU A 46 11.18 -6.89 -17.45
C LEU A 46 11.43 -6.13 -18.76
N LEU A 47 10.35 -5.80 -19.47
CA LEU A 47 10.38 -5.14 -20.78
C LEU A 47 10.19 -3.63 -20.68
N ALA A 48 9.35 -3.15 -19.76
CA ALA A 48 9.11 -1.72 -19.56
C ALA A 48 8.54 -1.43 -18.17
N VAL A 49 8.80 -0.23 -17.66
CA VAL A 49 8.15 0.33 -16.47
C VAL A 49 7.35 1.55 -16.89
N ILE A 50 6.04 1.52 -16.64
CA ILE A 50 5.09 2.58 -17.00
C ILE A 50 4.74 3.37 -15.75
N THR A 51 4.90 4.69 -15.84
CA THR A 51 4.59 5.66 -14.79
C THR A 51 3.83 6.85 -15.39
N GLY A 52 3.54 7.87 -14.57
CA GLY A 52 2.91 9.09 -15.04
C GLY A 52 3.86 9.88 -15.94
N ALA A 53 3.54 10.00 -17.22
CA ALA A 53 4.36 10.67 -18.24
C ALA A 53 5.84 10.22 -18.24
N SER A 54 6.11 8.95 -17.96
CA SER A 54 7.46 8.39 -17.82
C SER A 54 8.33 9.06 -16.74
N ALA A 55 7.71 9.70 -15.75
CA ALA A 55 8.41 10.27 -14.61
C ALA A 55 9.01 9.18 -13.72
N SER A 56 10.09 9.52 -13.01
CA SER A 56 10.60 8.66 -11.93
C SER A 56 9.57 8.61 -10.82
N ARG A 57 9.15 7.41 -10.43
CA ARG A 57 8.23 7.22 -9.31
C ARG A 57 8.98 7.47 -8.00
N ILE A 58 8.45 8.39 -7.20
CA ILE A 58 8.81 8.57 -5.80
C ILE A 58 7.71 7.89 -4.99
N VAL A 59 8.11 6.92 -4.17
CA VAL A 59 7.21 6.17 -3.30
C VAL A 59 6.76 7.06 -2.16
N GLU A 60 5.45 7.01 -1.85
CA GLU A 60 4.91 7.64 -0.66
C GLU A 60 5.46 6.95 0.59
N VAL A 61 5.82 7.75 1.60
CA VAL A 61 6.17 7.26 2.93
C VAL A 61 5.01 7.61 3.87
N PRO A 62 4.35 6.63 4.50
CA PRO A 62 3.35 6.90 5.53
C PRO A 62 3.99 7.55 6.76
N ALA A 63 3.29 8.49 7.39
CA ALA A 63 3.73 9.06 8.65
C ALA A 63 3.61 8.01 9.76
N VAL A 64 4.54 8.03 10.72
CA VAL A 64 4.57 7.11 11.85
C VAL A 64 4.65 7.89 13.14
N GLY A 65 3.80 7.52 14.09
CA GLY A 65 3.90 7.92 15.49
C GLY A 65 4.06 6.69 16.35
N THR A 66 4.54 6.87 17.58
CA THR A 66 4.81 5.74 18.47
C THR A 66 4.19 5.93 19.83
N VAL A 67 3.89 4.80 20.48
CA VAL A 67 3.53 4.71 21.88
C VAL A 67 4.41 3.63 22.50
N THR A 68 5.31 4.03 23.39
CA THR A 68 6.17 3.10 24.13
C THR A 68 5.62 2.91 25.52
N LEU A 69 5.24 1.67 25.85
CA LEU A 69 4.67 1.33 27.14
C LEU A 69 5.77 1.09 28.19
N ALA A 70 5.53 1.55 29.41
CA ALA A 70 6.38 1.28 30.57
C ALA A 70 5.53 0.99 31.82
N GLY A 71 6.10 0.26 32.78
CA GLY A 71 5.37 -0.22 33.97
C GLY A 71 5.02 -1.71 33.89
N ALA A 72 4.41 -2.23 34.96
CA ALA A 72 4.16 -3.66 35.16
C ALA A 72 2.74 -3.99 35.69
N ALA A 73 1.83 -3.01 35.67
CA ALA A 73 0.44 -3.15 36.10
C ALA A 73 -0.39 -2.00 35.52
N GLY A 74 -1.72 -2.05 35.68
CA GLY A 74 -2.62 -0.96 35.31
C GLY A 74 -3.22 -1.10 33.91
N ALA A 75 -3.46 0.01 33.23
CA ALA A 75 -4.07 0.01 31.90
C ALA A 75 -3.65 1.22 31.07
N LEU A 76 -3.72 1.10 29.75
CA LEU A 76 -3.71 2.22 28.82
C LEU A 76 -5.16 2.68 28.65
N ASP A 77 -5.54 3.77 29.31
CA ASP A 77 -6.93 4.22 29.39
C ASP A 77 -7.39 4.90 28.11
N SER A 78 -6.51 5.71 27.51
CA SER A 78 -6.80 6.45 26.30
C SER A 78 -5.62 6.49 25.36
N LEU A 79 -5.95 6.52 24.07
CA LEU A 79 -5.03 6.82 23.00
C LEU A 79 -5.79 7.65 21.97
N THR A 80 -5.25 8.81 21.65
CA THR A 80 -5.84 9.77 20.72
C THR A 80 -4.80 10.25 19.71
N ILE A 81 -5.27 10.58 18.52
CA ILE A 81 -4.50 11.27 17.49
C ILE A 81 -5.21 12.59 17.20
N ASP A 82 -4.54 13.71 17.49
CA ASP A 82 -5.11 15.05 17.35
C ASP A 82 -6.46 15.21 18.09
N GLY A 83 -6.55 14.57 19.27
CA GLY A 83 -7.77 14.56 20.10
C GLY A 83 -8.82 13.53 19.69
N ALA A 84 -8.73 12.90 18.51
CA ALA A 84 -9.63 11.83 18.10
C ALA A 84 -9.19 10.50 18.72
N ALA A 85 -10.05 9.86 19.52
CA ALA A 85 -9.73 8.55 20.09
C ALA A 85 -9.50 7.51 19.00
N VAL A 86 -8.50 6.63 19.19
CA VAL A 86 -8.21 5.48 18.30
C VAL A 86 -8.43 4.13 18.97
N LEU A 87 -8.71 4.10 20.28
CA LEU A 87 -9.17 2.91 21.01
C LEU A 87 -10.65 3.03 21.39
N THR A 88 -11.36 1.92 21.45
CA THR A 88 -12.78 1.85 21.87
C THR A 88 -12.97 1.72 23.39
N GLY A 89 -11.86 1.55 24.12
CA GLY A 89 -11.84 1.49 25.59
C GLY A 89 -10.45 1.09 26.12
N PRO A 90 -10.27 1.13 27.45
CA PRO A 90 -8.97 0.87 28.09
C PRO A 90 -8.39 -0.49 27.76
N VAL A 91 -7.08 -0.57 27.50
CA VAL A 91 -6.34 -1.82 27.30
C VAL A 91 -5.62 -2.16 28.61
N PRO A 92 -6.07 -3.18 29.36
CA PRO A 92 -5.40 -3.58 30.59
C PRO A 92 -4.00 -4.12 30.32
N PHE A 93 -3.09 -3.90 31.26
CA PHE A 93 -1.80 -4.55 31.27
C PHE A 93 -1.99 -6.08 31.30
N ALA A 94 -1.26 -6.76 30.43
CA ALA A 94 -1.25 -8.22 30.32
C ALA A 94 -0.12 -8.81 31.16
N THR A 95 0.58 -9.83 30.67
CA THR A 95 1.71 -10.45 31.39
C THR A 95 2.97 -9.58 31.36
N ASP A 96 3.17 -8.85 30.27
CA ASP A 96 4.30 -7.96 30.06
C ASP A 96 3.93 -6.81 29.09
N GLN A 97 4.87 -5.88 28.92
CA GLN A 97 4.69 -4.73 28.03
C GLN A 97 4.55 -5.14 26.56
N ALA A 98 5.22 -6.20 26.12
CA ALA A 98 5.20 -6.62 24.73
C ALA A 98 3.85 -7.21 24.31
N THR A 99 3.30 -8.06 25.17
CA THR A 99 1.97 -8.62 25.05
C THR A 99 0.92 -7.52 25.13
N THR A 100 1.09 -6.55 26.05
CA THR A 100 0.19 -5.39 26.15
C THR A 100 0.23 -4.53 24.88
N ALA A 101 1.42 -4.23 24.35
CA ALA A 101 1.59 -3.46 23.11
C ALA A 101 0.95 -4.18 21.91
N ALA A 102 1.09 -5.50 21.80
CA ALA A 102 0.44 -6.30 20.77
C ALA A 102 -1.10 -6.23 20.87
N LEU A 103 -1.67 -6.23 22.08
CA LEU A 103 -3.11 -6.02 22.28
C LEU A 103 -3.56 -4.62 21.86
N VAL A 104 -2.77 -3.58 22.17
CA VAL A 104 -3.05 -2.21 21.73
C VAL A 104 -3.08 -2.12 20.20
N ALA A 105 -2.05 -2.63 19.53
CA ALA A 105 -1.99 -2.63 18.06
C ALA A 105 -3.17 -3.37 17.44
N ARG A 106 -3.52 -4.55 17.99
CA ARG A 106 -4.69 -5.31 17.55
C ARG A 106 -5.98 -4.50 17.66
N ARG A 107 -6.22 -3.83 18.80
CA ARG A 107 -7.44 -3.03 19.00
C ARG A 107 -7.54 -1.82 18.07
N ILE A 108 -6.41 -1.22 17.69
CA ILE A 108 -6.40 -0.17 16.66
C ILE A 108 -6.86 -0.76 15.31
N ASN A 109 -6.30 -1.91 14.92
CA ASN A 109 -6.61 -2.55 13.63
C ASN A 109 -8.04 -3.11 13.54
N GLU A 110 -8.65 -3.50 14.66
CA GLU A 110 -10.04 -3.99 14.72
C GLU A 110 -11.08 -2.86 14.70
N ARG A 111 -10.66 -1.58 14.75
CA ARG A 111 -11.58 -0.44 14.91
C ARG A 111 -12.05 0.14 13.58
N LEU A 112 -13.35 -0.03 13.30
CA LEU A 112 -14.02 0.45 12.09
C LEU A 112 -14.13 1.98 11.94
N THR A 113 -13.91 2.78 12.99
CA THR A 113 -14.00 4.25 12.94
C THR A 113 -12.65 4.96 12.91
N ALA A 114 -11.54 4.21 12.98
CA ALA A 114 -10.18 4.73 12.86
C ALA A 114 -9.55 4.28 11.54
N THR A 115 -10.31 4.36 10.45
CA THR A 115 -9.91 3.89 9.10
C THR A 115 -8.74 4.65 8.50
N GLU A 116 -8.16 5.63 9.19
CA GLU A 116 -6.98 6.38 8.73
C GLU A 116 -5.67 5.79 9.23
N TYR A 117 -5.71 4.81 10.16
CA TYR A 117 -4.52 4.29 10.83
C TYR A 117 -4.50 2.76 10.88
N TRP A 118 -3.29 2.22 10.90
CA TRP A 118 -3.01 0.83 11.26
C TRP A 118 -1.82 0.79 12.21
N ALA A 119 -1.69 -0.29 12.99
CA ALA A 119 -0.66 -0.39 14.01
C ALA A 119 0.08 -1.74 13.99
N THR A 120 1.36 -1.67 14.34
CA THR A 120 2.21 -2.82 14.68
C THR A 120 2.74 -2.69 16.10
N ALA A 121 3.23 -3.80 16.66
CA ALA A 121 3.92 -3.78 17.94
C ALA A 121 5.17 -4.65 17.89
N VAL A 122 6.28 -4.15 18.43
CA VAL A 122 7.53 -4.88 18.62
C VAL A 122 8.09 -4.53 20.00
N GLY A 123 8.24 -5.53 20.87
CA GLY A 123 8.52 -5.27 22.28
C GLY A 123 7.46 -4.35 22.88
N ALA A 124 7.86 -3.41 23.72
CA ALA A 124 6.95 -2.44 24.35
C ALA A 124 6.47 -1.30 23.44
N VAL A 125 6.92 -1.26 22.17
CA VAL A 125 6.65 -0.14 21.25
C VAL A 125 5.50 -0.51 20.32
N VAL A 126 4.46 0.32 20.31
CA VAL A 126 3.41 0.34 19.31
C VAL A 126 3.75 1.41 18.28
N SER A 127 3.85 1.02 17.01
CA SER A 127 4.01 1.93 15.88
C SER A 127 2.68 2.12 15.19
N ILE A 128 2.21 3.36 15.13
CA ILE A 128 0.95 3.75 14.49
C ILE A 128 1.31 4.40 13.17
N HIS A 129 0.82 3.81 12.09
CA HIS A 129 1.10 4.21 10.73
C HIS A 129 -0.17 4.81 10.12
N THR A 130 -0.01 5.85 9.31
CA THR A 130 -1.09 6.35 8.47
C THR A 130 -1.36 5.39 7.32
N LEU A 131 -2.57 5.42 6.78
CA LEU A 131 -2.89 4.67 5.57
C LEU A 131 -2.16 5.21 4.33
N PRO A 132 -1.90 4.36 3.31
CA PRO A 132 -1.49 4.80 1.98
C PRO A 132 -2.41 5.88 1.40
N GLY A 133 -1.84 6.83 0.66
CA GLY A 133 -2.50 7.99 0.09
C GLY A 133 -2.50 9.23 1.00
N THR A 134 -1.90 9.16 2.19
CA THR A 134 -1.85 10.28 3.15
C THR A 134 -0.55 11.08 3.05
N GLY A 135 0.55 10.45 2.66
CA GLY A 135 1.86 11.09 2.49
C GLY A 135 2.27 11.94 3.70
N ALA A 136 2.60 13.20 3.44
CA ALA A 136 2.99 14.17 4.46
C ALA A 136 1.80 14.83 5.18
N ALA A 137 0.55 14.62 4.73
CA ALA A 137 -0.61 15.39 5.17
C ALA A 137 -0.92 15.26 6.68
N LEU A 138 -0.55 14.14 7.29
CA LEU A 138 -0.78 13.85 8.71
C LEU A 138 0.47 14.04 9.58
N ASN A 139 1.57 14.54 9.03
CA ASN A 139 2.74 14.92 9.83
C ASN A 139 2.37 15.99 10.87
N GLY A 140 2.94 15.88 12.06
CA GLY A 140 2.74 16.80 13.18
C GLY A 140 1.49 16.53 14.03
N LYS A 141 0.59 15.61 13.61
CA LYS A 141 -0.58 15.22 14.41
C LYS A 141 -0.13 14.59 15.73
N VAL A 142 -0.71 15.09 16.82
CA VAL A 142 -0.28 14.74 18.18
C VAL A 142 -0.75 13.34 18.54
N VAL A 143 0.17 12.47 18.95
CA VAL A 143 -0.17 11.16 19.54
C VAL A 143 -0.16 11.33 21.04
N ALA A 144 -1.32 11.22 21.68
CA ALA A 144 -1.47 11.36 23.12
C ALA A 144 -2.05 10.09 23.73
N ALA A 145 -1.38 9.61 24.77
CA ALA A 145 -1.70 8.37 25.46
C ALA A 145 -1.74 8.61 26.97
N THR A 146 -2.75 8.07 27.66
CA THR A 146 -2.84 8.14 29.13
C THR A 146 -2.91 6.73 29.68
N GLY A 147 -2.04 6.44 30.65
CA GLY A 147 -2.11 5.20 31.42
C GLY A 147 -2.45 5.47 32.89
N SER A 148 -2.96 4.44 33.56
CA SER A 148 -3.26 4.44 34.99
C SER A 148 -2.74 3.17 35.64
N GLY A 149 -2.81 3.11 36.98
CA GLY A 149 -2.49 1.91 37.75
C GLY A 149 -1.03 1.45 37.66
N GLY A 150 -0.12 2.36 37.28
CA GLY A 150 1.32 2.08 37.13
C GLY A 150 1.78 1.88 35.68
N LEU A 151 0.87 1.80 34.71
CA LEU A 151 1.23 1.83 33.30
C LEU A 151 1.43 3.29 32.86
N THR A 152 2.53 3.53 32.16
CA THR A 152 2.84 4.81 31.54
C THR A 152 3.12 4.62 30.05
N ALA A 153 2.92 5.68 29.28
CA ALA A 153 3.12 5.67 27.85
C ALA A 153 3.93 6.91 27.45
N THR A 154 5.05 6.70 26.77
CA THR A 154 5.81 7.78 26.12
C THR A 154 5.43 7.79 24.65
N THR A 155 5.04 8.95 24.12
CA THR A 155 4.57 9.06 22.74
C THR A 155 5.49 9.89 21.86
N ALA A 156 5.47 9.58 20.56
CA ALA A 156 6.00 10.45 19.52
C ALA A 156 4.88 10.72 18.51
N ASN A 157 4.76 12.00 18.11
CA ASN A 157 3.77 12.45 17.14
C ASN A 157 4.01 11.83 15.77
N LEU A 158 2.97 11.83 14.92
CA LEU A 158 3.11 11.38 13.54
C LEU A 158 4.16 12.22 12.82
N ALA A 159 5.18 11.57 12.26
CA ALA A 159 6.27 12.24 11.55
C ALA A 159 6.85 11.33 10.46
N GLY A 160 7.73 11.91 9.63
CA GLY A 160 8.47 11.18 8.59
C GLY A 160 7.64 10.83 7.36
N GLY A 161 6.36 11.21 7.30
CA GLY A 161 5.54 11.03 6.11
C GLY A 161 6.03 11.90 4.96
N ALA A 162 5.97 11.37 3.74
CA ALA A 162 6.40 12.05 2.52
C ALA A 162 5.47 11.70 1.37
N ASP A 163 5.12 12.71 0.56
CA ASP A 163 4.23 12.53 -0.57
C ASP A 163 4.89 11.72 -1.68
N GLY A 164 4.13 10.78 -2.23
CA GLY A 164 4.51 10.09 -3.45
C GLY A 164 4.30 10.97 -4.69
N SER A 165 5.10 10.76 -5.74
CA SER A 165 4.92 11.46 -7.01
C SER A 165 5.42 10.64 -8.20
N GLY A 166 5.08 11.08 -9.41
CA GLY A 166 5.52 10.46 -10.66
C GLY A 166 4.80 9.16 -11.02
N GLY A 167 4.01 8.57 -10.13
CA GLY A 167 3.25 7.35 -10.40
C GLY A 167 1.91 7.57 -11.11
N LEU A 168 1.17 6.48 -11.22
CA LEU A 168 -0.11 6.37 -11.91
C LEU A 168 -1.28 6.88 -11.06
N LEU A 169 -2.21 7.61 -11.68
CA LEU A 169 -3.43 8.13 -11.09
C LEU A 169 -4.65 7.48 -11.73
N TRP A 170 -5.60 7.08 -10.88
CA TRP A 170 -6.83 6.43 -11.31
C TRP A 170 -8.00 7.41 -11.39
N GLY A 171 -8.88 7.18 -12.37
CA GLY A 171 -10.13 7.91 -12.54
C GLY A 171 -11.14 7.62 -11.43
N ALA A 172 -12.39 8.02 -11.67
CA ALA A 172 -13.50 7.55 -10.86
C ALA A 172 -13.83 6.10 -11.23
N ALA A 173 -14.15 5.27 -10.23
CA ALA A 173 -14.63 3.94 -10.50
C ALA A 173 -16.06 4.00 -11.07
N ALA A 174 -16.36 3.19 -12.08
CA ALA A 174 -17.68 3.07 -12.68
C ALA A 174 -17.94 1.62 -13.09
N ASN A 175 -19.16 1.12 -12.89
CA ASN A 175 -19.56 -0.26 -13.26
C ASN A 175 -18.61 -1.35 -12.73
N GLY A 176 -18.07 -1.18 -11.52
CA GLY A 176 -17.12 -2.13 -10.93
C GLY A 176 -15.74 -2.12 -11.60
N VAL A 177 -15.41 -1.08 -12.36
CA VAL A 177 -14.09 -0.92 -13.00
C VAL A 177 -13.43 0.36 -12.51
N LEU A 178 -12.16 0.24 -12.12
CA LEU A 178 -11.26 1.37 -11.90
C LEU A 178 -10.33 1.47 -13.11
N ASP A 179 -10.38 2.57 -13.85
CA ASP A 179 -9.54 2.78 -15.02
C ASP A 179 -8.62 4.00 -14.82
N LYS A 180 -7.64 4.11 -15.70
CA LYS A 180 -6.71 5.22 -15.81
C LYS A 180 -7.44 6.57 -15.76
N LEU A 181 -6.86 7.56 -15.07
CA LEU A 181 -7.33 8.93 -15.13
C LEU A 181 -7.17 9.47 -16.57
N PRO A 182 -8.26 9.85 -17.27
CA PRO A 182 -8.18 10.17 -18.70
C PRO A 182 -7.24 11.32 -19.05
N ALA A 183 -7.06 12.27 -18.12
CA ALA A 183 -6.18 13.41 -18.30
C ALA A 183 -4.67 13.08 -18.12
N GLN A 184 -4.33 11.94 -17.52
CA GLN A 184 -2.94 11.57 -17.28
C GLN A 184 -2.37 10.77 -18.45
N VAL A 185 -1.14 11.04 -18.85
CA VAL A 185 -0.38 10.16 -19.76
C VAL A 185 0.27 9.06 -18.94
N TRP A 186 0.11 7.80 -19.37
CA TRP A 186 0.78 6.65 -18.76
C TRP A 186 1.74 6.12 -19.79
N SER A 187 3.04 6.25 -19.52
CA SER A 187 4.07 5.90 -20.49
C SER A 187 5.35 5.44 -19.82
N GLY A 188 6.21 4.75 -20.56
CA GLY A 188 7.53 4.33 -20.12
C GLY A 188 8.43 3.97 -21.29
N LEU A 189 9.74 3.96 -21.06
CA LEU A 189 10.71 3.46 -22.04
C LEU A 189 10.91 1.97 -21.85
N ALA A 190 11.00 1.24 -22.94
CA ALA A 190 11.35 -0.16 -22.91
C ALA A 190 12.81 -0.37 -22.51
N THR A 191 13.04 -1.24 -21.53
CA THR A 191 14.37 -1.62 -21.03
C THR A 191 14.92 -2.87 -21.71
N ALA A 192 14.08 -3.60 -22.45
CA ALA A 192 14.48 -4.77 -23.22
C ALA A 192 13.50 -5.01 -24.38
N SER A 193 13.97 -5.74 -25.40
CA SER A 193 13.11 -6.22 -26.48
C SER A 193 12.48 -7.56 -26.13
N GLY A 194 11.23 -7.78 -26.51
CA GLY A 194 10.55 -9.06 -26.35
C GLY A 194 9.03 -9.00 -26.46
N ASN A 195 8.39 -10.16 -26.46
CA ASN A 195 6.93 -10.25 -26.42
C ASN A 195 6.42 -10.04 -24.99
N ALA A 196 5.64 -8.98 -24.79
CA ALA A 196 4.89 -8.77 -23.57
C ALA A 196 3.83 -9.86 -23.38
N GLY A 197 3.83 -10.51 -22.22
CA GLY A 197 2.87 -11.58 -21.90
C GLY A 197 2.04 -11.29 -20.66
N TRP A 198 2.56 -10.50 -19.72
CA TRP A 198 1.83 -10.13 -18.50
C TRP A 198 2.35 -8.82 -17.91
N PHE A 199 1.57 -8.23 -17.02
CA PHE A 199 1.95 -7.03 -16.28
C PHE A 199 1.72 -7.20 -14.77
N ARG A 200 2.45 -6.40 -14.00
CA ARG A 200 2.24 -6.19 -12.57
C ARG A 200 2.04 -4.71 -12.28
N ILE A 201 0.94 -4.35 -11.65
CA ILE A 201 0.82 -3.06 -10.97
C ILE A 201 1.51 -3.18 -9.61
N CYS A 202 2.47 -2.32 -9.33
CA CYS A 202 3.16 -2.22 -8.04
C CYS A 202 2.79 -0.88 -7.39
N ALA A 203 2.23 -0.92 -6.18
CA ALA A 203 1.76 0.27 -5.46
C ALA A 203 2.07 0.23 -3.96
N GLY A 204 1.76 1.33 -3.28
CA GLY A 204 2.14 1.54 -1.88
C GLY A 204 3.65 1.66 -1.73
N ALA A 205 4.23 0.90 -0.80
CA ALA A 205 5.66 0.92 -0.51
C ALA A 205 6.53 0.43 -1.69
N ALA A 206 7.85 0.59 -1.54
CA ALA A 206 8.81 0.12 -2.52
C ALA A 206 8.70 -1.40 -2.69
N ASP A 207 8.61 -1.85 -3.95
CA ASP A 207 8.49 -3.25 -4.32
C ASP A 207 9.80 -3.73 -4.95
N ASP A 208 10.53 -4.58 -4.22
CA ASP A 208 11.82 -5.16 -4.62
C ASP A 208 11.69 -6.40 -5.52
N GLY A 209 10.47 -6.85 -5.82
CA GLY A 209 10.20 -8.04 -6.63
C GLY A 209 10.35 -9.36 -5.89
N SER A 210 10.62 -9.35 -4.58
CA SER A 210 10.70 -10.57 -3.77
C SER A 210 9.35 -11.29 -3.69
N ALA A 211 9.37 -12.61 -3.50
CA ALA A 211 8.16 -13.35 -3.16
C ALA A 211 7.76 -13.01 -1.70
N ASN A 212 6.46 -12.83 -1.44
CA ASN A 212 5.92 -12.47 -0.12
C ASN A 212 6.73 -11.36 0.55
N PRO A 213 6.77 -10.13 -0.02
CA PRO A 213 7.65 -9.06 0.46
C PRO A 213 7.48 -8.86 1.97
N ALA A 214 8.43 -8.30 2.72
CA ALA A 214 8.22 -8.14 4.18
C ALA A 214 7.25 -6.99 4.52
N HIS A 215 7.19 -5.96 3.68
CA HIS A 215 6.50 -4.71 3.99
C HIS A 215 4.97 -4.79 3.77
N PRO A 216 4.13 -4.47 4.79
CA PRO A 216 2.68 -4.70 4.77
C PRO A 216 1.92 -3.87 3.73
N LEU A 217 2.53 -2.80 3.21
CA LEU A 217 1.93 -1.92 2.19
C LEU A 217 2.51 -2.13 0.78
N VAL A 218 3.11 -3.29 0.49
CA VAL A 218 3.45 -3.65 -0.90
C VAL A 218 2.23 -4.29 -1.53
N PHE A 219 1.61 -3.55 -2.46
CA PHE A 219 0.42 -3.99 -3.16
C PHE A 219 0.76 -4.37 -4.59
N ARG A 220 0.31 -5.55 -4.99
CA ARG A 220 0.47 -6.06 -6.35
C ARG A 220 -0.86 -6.48 -6.97
N VAL A 221 -1.00 -6.19 -8.26
CA VAL A 221 -2.03 -6.77 -9.13
C VAL A 221 -1.35 -7.29 -10.38
N ASP A 222 -1.57 -8.56 -10.70
CA ASP A 222 -1.06 -9.16 -11.93
C ASP A 222 -2.20 -9.34 -12.94
N GLY A 223 -1.91 -9.11 -14.21
CA GLY A 223 -2.85 -9.40 -15.31
C GLY A 223 -2.12 -9.85 -16.57
N ALA A 224 -2.87 -10.40 -17.51
CA ALA A 224 -2.34 -10.84 -18.80
C ALA A 224 -2.30 -9.69 -19.81
N ILE A 225 -1.34 -9.76 -20.72
CA ILE A 225 -1.24 -8.88 -21.89
C ILE A 225 -1.53 -9.72 -23.14
N GLY A 226 -2.32 -9.16 -24.05
CA GLY A 226 -2.58 -9.76 -25.35
C GLY A 226 -2.94 -8.70 -26.40
N VAL A 227 -2.90 -9.08 -27.67
CA VAL A 227 -3.42 -8.23 -28.75
C VAL A 227 -4.94 -8.26 -28.68
N GLY A 228 -5.58 -7.12 -28.40
CA GLY A 228 -7.04 -7.01 -28.26
C GLY A 228 -7.68 -7.89 -27.18
N THR A 229 -6.86 -8.51 -26.31
CA THR A 229 -7.27 -9.44 -25.25
C THR A 229 -6.42 -9.20 -24.01
N GLY A 230 -6.75 -9.86 -22.90
CA GLY A 230 -6.07 -9.65 -21.62
C GLY A 230 -6.56 -8.38 -20.92
N GLU A 231 -6.07 -8.19 -19.70
CA GLU A 231 -6.50 -7.08 -18.83
C GLU A 231 -5.71 -5.79 -19.06
N LEU A 232 -4.61 -5.86 -19.82
CA LEU A 232 -3.94 -4.71 -20.41
C LEU A 232 -3.77 -4.99 -21.91
N PRO A 233 -4.76 -4.63 -22.75
CA PRO A 233 -4.73 -4.95 -24.16
C PRO A 233 -3.72 -4.07 -24.90
N MET A 234 -2.93 -4.68 -25.79
CA MET A 234 -2.04 -3.97 -26.71
C MET A 234 -2.66 -3.91 -28.11
N ALA A 235 -2.34 -2.84 -28.84
CA ALA A 235 -2.79 -2.65 -30.21
C ALA A 235 -1.80 -3.28 -31.19
N GLY A 236 -2.28 -4.19 -32.05
CA GLY A 236 -1.55 -4.73 -33.20
C GLY A 236 -0.43 -5.74 -32.89
N SER A 237 0.35 -5.53 -31.82
CA SER A 237 1.46 -6.42 -31.45
C SER A 237 1.76 -6.35 -29.95
N THR A 238 2.24 -7.46 -29.38
CA THR A 238 2.85 -7.50 -28.04
C THR A 238 4.37 -7.35 -28.09
N TRP A 239 4.97 -7.22 -29.28
CA TRP A 239 6.41 -7.03 -29.42
C TRP A 239 6.80 -5.62 -28.95
N ILE A 240 7.68 -5.56 -27.96
CA ILE A 240 8.33 -4.36 -27.47
C ILE A 240 9.76 -4.35 -28.00
N THR A 241 10.20 -3.19 -28.49
CA THR A 241 11.59 -2.95 -28.87
C THR A 241 12.24 -2.08 -27.81
N GLU A 242 13.44 -2.45 -27.37
CA GLU A 242 14.26 -1.70 -26.42
C GLU A 242 14.40 -0.23 -26.84
N GLY A 243 14.33 0.69 -25.86
CA GLY A 243 14.32 2.14 -26.09
C GLY A 243 13.02 2.69 -26.66
N GLY A 244 12.11 1.82 -27.14
CA GLY A 244 10.80 2.23 -27.65
C GLY A 244 9.87 2.71 -26.55
N GLN A 245 9.27 3.89 -26.73
CA GLN A 245 8.25 4.39 -25.81
C GLN A 245 6.99 3.55 -25.87
N GLN A 246 6.54 3.10 -24.71
CA GLN A 246 5.29 2.39 -24.49
C GLN A 246 4.28 3.37 -23.89
N THR A 247 3.04 3.35 -24.38
CA THR A 247 1.94 4.16 -23.86
C THR A 247 0.74 3.28 -23.56
N ILE A 248 0.14 3.46 -22.39
CA ILE A 248 -1.05 2.70 -21.98
C ILE A 248 -2.30 3.56 -22.20
N GLY A 249 -3.16 3.10 -23.11
CA GLY A 249 -4.41 3.77 -23.46
C GLY A 249 -5.56 3.49 -22.49
N ALA A 250 -5.62 2.27 -21.94
CA ALA A 250 -6.58 1.85 -20.94
C ALA A 250 -5.96 0.76 -20.04
N ALA A 251 -6.38 0.69 -18.79
CA ALA A 251 -5.95 -0.33 -17.83
C ALA A 251 -7.13 -0.69 -16.91
N PRO A 252 -8.20 -1.32 -17.44
CA PRO A 252 -9.40 -1.60 -16.67
C PRO A 252 -9.11 -2.61 -15.57
N LEU A 253 -9.21 -2.17 -14.32
CA LEU A 253 -9.13 -3.02 -13.14
C LEU A 253 -10.54 -3.41 -12.69
N THR A 254 -10.88 -4.69 -12.77
CA THR A 254 -12.20 -5.19 -12.34
C THR A 254 -12.20 -5.37 -10.84
N LEU A 255 -12.98 -4.55 -10.15
CA LEU A 255 -13.15 -4.58 -8.71
C LEU A 255 -13.96 -5.83 -8.35
N ALA A 256 -13.30 -6.78 -7.67
CA ALA A 256 -13.90 -8.00 -7.14
C ALA A 256 -14.35 -7.80 -5.70
#